data_AF-A0AA39UR00-F1
#
_entry.id   AF-A0AA39UR00-F1
#
_cell.length_a   1.000
_cell.length_b   1.000
_cell.length_c   1.000
_cell.angle_alpha   90.00
_cell.angle_beta   90.00
_cell.angle_gamma   90.00
#
_symmetry.space_group_name_H-M   'P 1'
#
loop_
_entity.id
_entity.type
_entity.pdbx_description
1 polymer ?
#
loop_
_entity_poly.entity_id
_entity_poly.type
_entity_poly.pdbx_seq_one_letter_code
_entity_poly.pdbx_strand_id
1 'polypeptide(L)'
;MRLANVFPFDLIDKIVENHGDDKKSLLASSCVSKLWRVASLPYLFSTATFSSEDDFIRWRNIGDHLPWVPLYVKEVDFGPQEKSIHLLKDAFREVERDAL
;
A
#
# COMPACT_ATOMS: atom_id res chain seq x y z
N MET A 1 35.56 -18.61 10.69
CA MET A 1 34.76 -19.01 9.52
C MET A 1 33.54 -19.80 9.99
N ARG A 2 32.32 -19.22 9.91
CA ARG A 2 31.03 -19.92 10.03
C ARG A 2 30.04 -19.26 9.06
N LEU A 3 30.15 -19.60 7.78
CA LEU A 3 29.29 -19.13 6.68
C LEU A 3 28.19 -20.16 6.36
N ALA A 4 27.53 -20.72 7.38
CA ALA A 4 26.56 -21.82 7.19
C ALA A 4 25.11 -21.48 7.58
N ASN A 5 24.85 -20.31 8.17
CA ASN A 5 23.53 -20.02 8.79
C ASN A 5 22.81 -18.79 8.21
N VAL A 6 23.30 -18.20 7.11
CA VAL A 6 22.60 -17.08 6.47
C VAL A 6 21.85 -17.65 5.28
N PHE A 7 20.54 -17.75 5.42
CA PHE A 7 19.67 -18.13 4.32
C PHE A 7 19.81 -17.07 3.20
N PRO A 8 20.16 -17.47 1.96
CA PRO A 8 20.45 -16.53 0.87
C PRO A 8 19.29 -15.57 0.62
N PHE A 9 19.60 -14.29 0.39
CA PHE A 9 18.60 -13.27 0.12
C PHE A 9 17.72 -13.64 -1.08
N ASP A 10 18.31 -14.09 -2.18
CA ASP A 10 17.60 -14.48 -3.40
C ASP A 10 16.56 -15.59 -3.17
N LEU A 11 16.81 -16.47 -2.19
CA LEU A 11 15.84 -17.52 -1.82
C LEU A 11 14.70 -16.95 -0.97
N ILE A 12 14.99 -16.00 -0.07
CA ILE A 12 13.94 -15.30 0.69
C ILE A 12 13.07 -14.49 -0.26
N ASP A 13 13.69 -13.75 -1.17
CA ASP A 13 13.02 -12.92 -2.15
C ASP A 13 12.05 -13.76 -2.99
N LYS A 14 12.49 -14.91 -3.51
CA LYS A 14 11.63 -15.86 -4.23
C LYS A 14 10.49 -16.44 -3.38
N ILE A 15 10.73 -16.74 -2.11
CA ILE A 15 9.67 -17.24 -1.21
C ILE A 15 8.62 -16.15 -1.02
N VAL A 16 9.06 -14.92 -0.77
CA VAL A 16 8.17 -13.77 -0.57
C VAL A 16 7.40 -13.43 -1.84
N GLU A 17 8.06 -13.45 -3.00
CA GLU A 17 7.45 -13.22 -4.33
C GLU A 17 6.26 -14.17 -4.57
N ASN A 18 6.40 -15.44 -4.17
CA ASN A 18 5.33 -16.44 -4.30
C ASN A 18 4.08 -16.11 -3.45
N HIS A 19 4.16 -15.15 -2.53
CA HIS A 19 3.06 -14.63 -1.73
C HIS A 19 2.60 -13.23 -2.17
N GLY A 20 3.02 -12.74 -3.34
CA GLY A 20 2.87 -11.34 -3.78
C GLY A 20 1.47 -10.73 -3.64
N ASP A 21 0.41 -11.54 -3.80
CA ASP A 21 -0.97 -11.06 -3.71
C ASP A 21 -1.56 -11.14 -2.29
N ASP A 22 -0.96 -11.93 -1.40
CA ASP A 22 -1.41 -12.07 -0.02
C ASP A 22 -0.69 -11.08 0.90
N LYS A 23 -1.26 -9.88 1.01
CA LYS A 23 -0.77 -8.82 1.90
C LYS A 23 -0.61 -9.28 3.35
N LYS A 24 -1.40 -10.24 3.85
CA LYS A 24 -1.26 -10.73 5.24
C LYS A 24 0.00 -11.56 5.40
N SER A 25 0.29 -12.46 4.45
CA SER A 25 1.51 -13.25 4.44
C SER A 25 2.76 -12.38 4.23
N LEU A 26 2.69 -11.36 3.37
CA LEU A 26 3.78 -10.39 3.20
C LEU A 26 4.06 -9.59 4.47
N LEU A 27 3.02 -9.15 5.18
CA LEU A 27 3.17 -8.50 6.50
C LEU A 27 3.82 -9.43 7.51
N ALA A 28 3.34 -10.67 7.63
CA ALA A 28 3.90 -11.65 8.56
C ALA A 28 5.39 -11.92 8.26
N SER A 29 5.73 -12.08 6.98
CA SER A 29 7.10 -12.27 6.50
C SER A 29 8.01 -11.10 6.89
N SER A 30 7.52 -9.85 6.75
CA SER A 30 8.28 -8.65 7.10
C SER A 30 8.65 -8.52 8.59
N CYS A 31 7.99 -9.30 9.45
CA CYS A 31 8.19 -9.33 10.89
C CYS A 31 9.15 -10.44 11.36
N VAL A 32 9.59 -11.35 10.47
CA VAL A 32 10.45 -12.49 10.83
C VAL A 32 11.86 -12.02 11.22
N SER A 33 12.50 -11.21 10.36
CA SER A 33 13.83 -10.65 10.62
C SER A 33 14.11 -9.43 9.74
N LYS A 34 15.23 -8.74 9.96
CA LYS A 34 15.65 -7.61 9.10
C LYS A 34 15.78 -8.00 7.63
N LEU A 35 16.31 -9.20 7.35
CA LEU A 35 16.53 -9.67 5.98
C LEU A 35 15.19 -9.95 5.27
N TRP A 36 14.26 -10.59 5.99
CA TRP A 36 12.91 -10.84 5.49
C TRP A 36 12.13 -9.55 5.30
N ARG A 37 12.30 -8.58 6.20
CA ARG A 37 11.71 -7.24 6.03
C ARG A 37 12.16 -6.58 4.73
N VAL A 38 13.46 -6.60 4.43
CA VAL A 38 14.00 -6.02 3.20
C VAL A 38 13.43 -6.73 1.96
N ALA A 39 13.29 -8.06 2.01
CA ALA A 39 12.68 -8.82 0.93
C ALA A 39 11.16 -8.57 0.79
N SER A 40 10.42 -8.41 1.89
CA SER A 40 8.94 -8.28 1.86
C SER A 40 8.42 -6.89 1.52
N LEU A 41 9.13 -5.82 1.92
CA LEU A 41 8.65 -4.45 1.69
C LEU A 41 8.38 -4.13 0.21
N PRO A 42 9.23 -4.52 -0.77
CA PRO A 42 8.98 -4.29 -2.19
C PRO A 42 7.66 -4.87 -2.70
N TYR A 43 7.25 -6.03 -2.19
CA TYR A 43 5.98 -6.68 -2.57
C TYR A 43 4.81 -6.11 -1.78
N LEU A 44 5.02 -5.74 -0.51
CA LEU A 44 3.96 -5.19 0.33
C LEU A 44 3.48 -3.81 -0.16
N PHE A 45 4.41 -3.03 -0.71
CA PHE A 45 4.19 -1.68 -1.21
C PHE A 45 4.26 -1.61 -2.75
N SER A 46 4.11 -2.75 -3.45
CA SER A 46 4.15 -2.81 -4.92
C SER A 46 2.99 -2.06 -5.57
N THR A 47 1.84 -1.99 -4.92
CA THR A 47 0.64 -1.31 -5.43
C THR A 47 0.16 -0.24 -4.45
N ALA A 48 -0.01 0.98 -4.94
CA ALA A 48 -0.57 2.11 -4.20
C ALA A 48 -2.00 2.37 -4.64
N THR A 49 -2.97 2.08 -3.78
CA THR A 49 -4.39 2.36 -4.04
C THR A 49 -4.78 3.70 -3.42
N PHE A 50 -5.40 4.57 -4.22
CA PHE A 50 -5.94 5.86 -3.82
C PHE A 50 -7.43 5.92 -4.15
N SER A 51 -8.27 5.84 -3.11
CA SER A 51 -9.73 5.94 -3.25
C SER A 51 -10.31 7.14 -2.47
N SER A 52 -9.49 7.74 -1.60
CA SER A 52 -9.87 8.83 -0.71
C SER A 52 -8.70 9.77 -0.43
N GLU A 53 -8.98 10.95 0.11
CA GLU A 53 -7.96 11.89 0.58
C GLU A 53 -7.07 11.28 1.68
N ASP A 54 -7.66 10.45 2.55
CA ASP A 54 -6.95 9.76 3.63
C ASP A 54 -5.85 8.85 3.10
N ASP A 55 -6.02 8.26 1.91
CA ASP A 55 -4.99 7.43 1.27
C ASP A 55 -3.76 8.27 0.87
N PHE A 56 -3.98 9.50 0.40
CA PHE A 56 -2.88 10.43 0.08
C PHE A 56 -2.15 10.88 1.34
N ILE A 57 -2.87 11.19 2.41
CA ILE A 57 -2.27 11.54 3.71
C ILE A 57 -1.44 10.36 4.23
N ARG A 58 -1.98 9.14 4.15
CA ARG A 58 -1.28 7.92 4.56
C ARG A 58 0.01 7.71 3.77
N TRP A 59 -0.02 7.83 2.44
CA TRP A 59 1.16 7.70 1.60
C TRP A 59 2.19 8.81 1.83
N ARG A 60 1.74 10.05 2.08
CA ARG A 60 2.63 11.15 2.50
C ARG A 60 3.35 10.81 3.80
N ASN A 61 2.60 10.40 4.83
CA ASN A 61 3.17 10.00 6.12
C ASN A 61 4.17 8.84 5.96
N ILE A 62 3.87 7.85 5.11
CA ILE A 62 4.81 6.77 4.79
C ILE A 62 6.10 7.33 4.18
N GLY A 63 6.00 8.23 3.20
CA GLY A 63 7.17 8.87 2.57
C GLY A 63 8.01 9.69 3.53
N ASP A 64 7.38 10.41 4.47
CA ASP A 64 8.07 11.24 5.45
C ASP A 64 8.90 10.40 6.44
N HIS A 65 8.39 9.23 6.84
CA HIS A 65 9.06 8.35 7.81
C HIS A 65 9.98 7.33 7.15
N LEU A 66 9.66 6.90 5.93
CA LEU A 66 10.34 5.86 5.18
C LEU A 66 10.49 6.29 3.71
N PRO A 67 11.45 7.19 3.39
CA PRO A 67 11.56 7.81 2.06
C PRO A 67 11.77 6.83 0.90
N TRP A 68 12.27 5.63 1.19
CA TRP A 68 12.50 4.59 0.19
C TRP A 68 11.24 3.76 -0.12
N VAL A 69 10.22 3.76 0.74
CA VAL A 69 9.01 2.93 0.53
C VAL A 69 8.23 3.34 -0.72
N PRO A 70 8.01 4.63 -1.01
CA PRO A 70 7.38 5.05 -2.26
C PRO A 70 8.11 4.57 -3.53
N LEU A 71 9.42 4.30 -3.46
CA LEU A 71 10.20 3.81 -4.61
C LEU A 71 9.88 2.35 -4.96
N TYR A 72 9.17 1.62 -4.11
CA TYR A 72 8.73 0.25 -4.36
C TYR A 72 7.41 0.16 -5.12
N VAL A 73 6.68 1.28 -5.26
CA VAL A 73 5.41 1.32 -5.97
C VAL A 73 5.66 1.09 -7.46
N LYS A 74 5.08 0.01 -7.98
CA LYS A 74 5.10 -0.38 -9.39
C LYS A 74 3.78 -0.05 -10.09
N GLU A 75 2.69 -0.07 -9.34
CA GLU A 75 1.34 0.17 -9.83
C GLU A 75 0.60 1.16 -8.93
N VAL A 76 -0.19 2.03 -9.56
CA VAL A 76 -1.03 2.99 -8.85
C VAL A 76 -2.47 2.80 -9.31
N ASP A 77 -3.32 2.42 -8.36
CA ASP A 77 -4.74 2.22 -8.60
C ASP A 77 -5.53 3.39 -8.06
N PHE A 78 -6.31 4.03 -8.92
CA PHE A 78 -7.30 5.00 -8.49
C PHE A 78 -8.65 4.31 -8.40
N GLY A 79 -9.14 4.10 -7.18
CA GLY A 79 -10.47 3.55 -6.98
C GLY A 79 -11.55 4.57 -7.38
N PRO A 80 -12.71 4.14 -7.91
CA PRO A 80 -13.82 5.05 -8.10
C PRO A 80 -14.23 5.57 -6.72
N GLN A 81 -14.42 6.88 -6.61
CA GLN A 81 -15.03 7.47 -5.42
C GLN A 81 -16.40 6.85 -5.27
N GLU A 82 -16.56 5.86 -4.39
CA GLU A 82 -17.88 5.42 -3.91
C GLU A 82 -18.43 6.46 -2.91
N LYS A 83 -18.15 7.75 -3.14
CA LYS A 83 -18.91 8.85 -2.56
C LYS A 83 -20.08 9.12 -3.49
N SER A 84 -21.05 8.20 -3.43
CA SER A 84 -22.47 8.41 -3.66
C SER A 84 -22.79 9.62 -4.55
N ILE A 85 -22.86 9.39 -5.87
CA ILE A 85 -23.44 10.35 -6.83
C ILE A 85 -24.85 10.81 -6.38
N HIS A 86 -25.51 10.02 -5.53
CA HIS A 86 -26.76 10.37 -4.87
C HIS A 86 -26.62 11.50 -3.82
N LEU A 87 -25.58 11.50 -2.99
CA LEU A 87 -25.35 12.56 -1.99
C LEU A 87 -25.01 13.91 -2.63
N LEU A 88 -24.30 13.92 -3.76
CA LEU A 88 -24.04 15.15 -4.51
C LEU A 88 -25.32 15.68 -5.16
N LYS A 89 -26.15 14.82 -5.76
CA LYS A 89 -27.44 15.22 -6.33
C LYS A 89 -28.41 15.78 -5.29
N ASP A 90 -28.38 15.25 -4.08
CA ASP A 90 -29.22 15.74 -2.98
C ASP A 90 -28.71 17.08 -2.43
N ALA A 91 -27.39 17.26 -2.31
CA ALA A 91 -26.78 18.53 -1.92
C ALA A 91 -27.03 19.65 -2.96
N PHE A 92 -26.98 19.35 -4.26
CA PHE A 92 -27.31 20.34 -5.30
C PHE A 92 -28.80 20.74 -5.28
N ARG A 93 -29.71 19.81 -4.94
CA ARG A 93 -31.15 20.12 -4.82
C ARG A 93 -31.52 20.88 -3.55
N GLU A 94 -30.73 20.80 -2.49
CA GLU A 94 -30.91 21.65 -1.30
C GLU A 94 -30.51 23.09 -1.57
N VAL A 95 -29.39 23.31 -2.27
CA VAL A 95 -28.92 24.66 -2.65
C VAL A 95 -29.88 25.37 -3.62
N GLU A 96 -30.53 24.64 -4.54
CA GLU A 96 -31.51 25.23 -5.48
C GLU A 96 -32.86 25.57 -4.83
N ARG A 97 -33.22 24.93 -3.71
CA ARG A 97 -34.48 25.23 -2.97
C ARG A 97 -34.36 26.46 -2.08
N ASP A 98 -33.17 26.76 -1.59
CA ASP A 98 -32.92 27.93 -0.74
C ASP A 98 -32.68 29.23 -1.56
N ALA A 99 -32.66 29.12 -2.89
CA ALA A 99 -32.48 30.24 -3.83
C ALA A 99 -33.79 30.71 -4.51
N LEU A 100 -34.95 30.14 -4.13
CA LEU A 100 -36.30 30.52 -4.53
C LEU A 100 -37.12 31.01 -3.34
#